data_AF-A0A0C9WA36-F1
#
_entry.id   AF-A0A0C9WA36-F1
#
_cell.length_a   1.000
_cell.length_b   1.000
_cell.length_c   1.000
_cell.angle_alpha   90.00
_cell.angle_beta   90.00
_cell.angle_gamma   90.00
#
_symmetry.space_group_name_H-M   'P 1'
#
loop_
_entity.id
_entity.type
_entity.pdbx_description
1 polymer ?
#
loop_
_entity_poly.entity_id
_entity_poly.type
_entity_poly.pdbx_seq_one_letter_code
_entity_poly.pdbx_strand_id
1 'polypeptide(L)'
;MDSLNLPPNIRDAMGNYSRIANSSGVPRGKETVRERVVARLGLAYMGTAMAAFGKALSGGDLKAAPLLNPPIATGMTESVTRIHSTIMKHGPVSHAEWAEIPSLLRRVRHLLRVYYDVVVTSRKTAEFKFCDMQDISDVGLKLHEAGLFLQLSPARLRALLSSAPEMETFVLDDPIDIGKWRLEAAAVEESVKADPEADDDDRERMGDLEEKSGKDCAAYQLAFFLGDILVAFLLNPVNDEKDKERQDKAVKKLVMMSTIPMYRRAFGDPLTDAMRPVYWTPKVLVRFSHAGGLPALIGDWAESTCKDGVCKSAMEELPGKAWAQQTPESLLGIMRELIRKIEMDGDEFTVNYNLSVSDFSPIDVLGPQETPIFANIMHQIYSRYGLDPFERASHLSDHEIIFYFLHRRLSKRPEKFQNASEWLPLLKKYRNVPYATRRRHGWIILTVSGRWDLVDMYGCKYTGCPERSDLLKLKALRIRGHRDPVVEDRFFQWGGASKACTRCKSVSYCGVACQKADWKRHKSECEREAAANKNEEI
;
A
#
# COMPACT_ATOMS: atom_id res chain seq x y z
N MET A 1 -1.09 -17.69 26.13
CA MET A 1 -0.41 -16.37 26.13
C MET A 1 0.48 -16.20 27.35
N ASP A 2 0.10 -16.68 28.54
CA ASP A 2 0.95 -16.61 29.74
C ASP A 2 2.21 -17.49 29.71
N SER A 3 2.35 -18.34 28.70
CA SER A 3 3.51 -19.22 28.48
C SER A 3 4.65 -18.57 27.69
N LEU A 4 4.45 -17.36 27.14
CA LEU A 4 5.50 -16.61 26.45
C LEU A 4 6.06 -15.57 27.43
N ASN A 5 7.35 -15.70 27.78
CA ASN A 5 8.09 -14.76 28.63
C ASN A 5 8.32 -13.44 27.87
N LEU A 6 7.25 -12.69 27.61
CA LEU A 6 7.30 -11.40 26.94
C LEU A 6 7.75 -10.31 27.92
N PRO A 7 8.59 -9.36 27.47
CA PRO A 7 8.90 -8.14 28.21
C PRO A 7 7.64 -7.43 28.74
N PRO A 8 7.67 -6.88 29.98
CA PRO A 8 6.49 -6.25 30.60
C PRO A 8 5.81 -5.17 29.75
N ASN A 9 6.60 -4.34 29.06
CA ASN A 9 6.10 -3.30 28.15
C ASN A 9 5.29 -3.86 26.96
N ILE A 10 5.63 -5.06 26.47
CA ILE A 10 4.89 -5.73 25.38
C ILE A 10 3.58 -6.31 25.92
N ARG A 11 3.60 -6.86 27.13
CA ARG A 11 2.40 -7.42 27.79
C ARG A 11 1.38 -6.33 28.08
N ASP A 12 1.83 -5.17 28.56
CA ASP A 12 0.97 -4.01 28.83
C ASP A 12 0.43 -3.38 27.53
N ALA A 13 1.24 -3.31 26.46
CA ALA A 13 0.80 -2.86 25.15
C ALA A 13 -0.29 -3.78 24.56
N MET A 14 -0.11 -5.10 24.66
CA MET A 14 -1.09 -6.08 24.20
C MET A 14 -2.38 -6.11 25.05
N GLY A 15 -2.29 -5.90 26.36
CA GLY A 15 -3.48 -5.77 27.22
C GLY A 15 -4.32 -4.52 26.91
N ASN A 16 -3.67 -3.43 26.50
CA ASN A 16 -4.34 -2.21 26.05
C ASN A 16 -4.93 -2.32 24.64
N TYR A 17 -4.36 -3.18 23.77
CA TYR A 17 -4.84 -3.39 22.40
C TYR A 17 -6.32 -3.79 22.33
N SER A 18 -6.76 -4.76 23.14
CA SER A 18 -8.17 -5.19 23.17
C SER A 18 -9.14 -4.09 23.65
N ARG A 19 -8.64 -3.07 24.34
CA ARG A 19 -9.42 -1.89 24.77
C ARG A 19 -9.39 -0.76 23.73
N ILE A 20 -8.25 -0.54 23.07
CA ILE A 20 -8.05 0.53 22.07
C ILE A 20 -8.67 0.15 20.72
N ALA A 21 -8.55 -1.11 20.29
CA ALA A 21 -9.14 -1.60 19.04
C ALA A 21 -10.68 -1.56 19.04
N ASN A 22 -11.30 -1.60 20.24
CA ASN A 22 -12.76 -1.56 20.40
C ASN A 22 -13.32 -0.17 20.75
N SER A 23 -12.47 0.82 21.03
CA SER A 23 -12.92 2.20 21.13
C SER A 23 -12.89 2.83 19.75
N SER A 24 -14.07 2.98 19.12
CA SER A 24 -14.24 3.97 18.07
C SER A 24 -13.61 5.27 18.57
N GLY A 25 -12.66 5.83 17.81
CA GLY A 25 -11.74 6.90 18.23
C GLY A 25 -12.38 8.26 18.57
N VAL A 26 -13.62 8.27 19.05
CA VAL A 26 -14.32 9.43 19.57
C VAL A 26 -13.72 9.79 20.93
N PRO A 27 -13.03 10.94 21.06
CA PRO A 27 -12.42 11.36 22.31
C PRO A 27 -13.48 11.48 23.40
N ARG A 28 -13.25 10.89 24.57
CA ARG A 28 -14.06 11.22 25.75
C ARG A 28 -13.64 12.61 26.20
N GLY A 29 -14.59 13.54 26.34
CA GLY A 29 -14.34 14.98 26.54
C GLY A 29 -13.57 15.39 27.81
N LYS A 30 -12.97 14.45 28.56
CA LYS A 30 -12.18 14.69 29.78
C LYS A 30 -10.70 14.33 29.65
N GLU A 31 -10.26 13.74 28.54
CA GLU A 31 -8.87 13.32 28.36
C GLU A 31 -7.96 14.51 28.06
N THR A 32 -6.80 14.54 28.72
CA THR A 32 -5.71 15.45 28.43
C THR A 32 -5.10 15.16 27.05
N VAL A 33 -4.43 16.15 26.45
CA VAL A 33 -3.72 15.97 25.16
C VAL A 33 -2.73 14.79 25.24
N ARG A 34 -2.02 14.64 26.36
CA ARG A 34 -1.04 13.56 26.54
C ARG A 34 -1.68 12.17 26.55
N GLU A 35 -2.81 12.00 27.25
CA GLU A 35 -3.54 10.72 27.26
C GLU A 35 -3.98 10.33 25.85
N ARG A 36 -4.44 11.31 25.06
CA ARG A 36 -4.81 11.08 23.66
C ARG A 36 -3.61 10.75 22.76
N VAL A 37 -2.45 11.35 23.00
CA VAL A 37 -1.19 10.99 22.30
C VAL A 37 -0.83 9.54 22.61
N VAL A 38 -0.83 9.14 23.88
CA VAL A 38 -0.51 7.76 24.30
C VAL A 38 -1.48 6.76 23.67
N ALA A 39 -2.78 7.06 23.67
CA ALA A 39 -3.78 6.21 23.04
C ALA A 39 -3.53 6.04 21.53
N ARG A 40 -3.12 7.11 20.83
CA ARG A 40 -2.78 7.03 19.41
C ARG A 40 -1.52 6.24 19.12
N LEU A 41 -0.49 6.33 19.96
CA LEU A 41 0.78 5.62 19.78
C LEU A 41 0.69 4.11 19.97
N GLY A 42 -0.40 3.59 20.56
CA GLY A 42 -0.52 2.17 20.92
C GLY A 42 -0.25 1.20 19.76
N LEU A 43 -0.73 1.51 18.55
CA LEU A 43 -0.48 0.67 17.37
C LEU A 43 0.97 0.74 16.89
N ALA A 44 1.58 1.92 16.85
CA ALA A 44 2.96 2.11 16.46
C ALA A 44 3.95 1.39 17.41
N TYR A 45 3.70 1.45 18.72
CA TYR A 45 4.47 0.70 19.72
C TYR A 45 4.33 -0.81 19.53
N MET A 46 3.11 -1.29 19.27
CA MET A 46 2.88 -2.72 19.02
C MET A 46 3.60 -3.20 17.75
N GLY A 47 3.50 -2.45 16.65
CA GLY A 47 4.22 -2.76 15.41
C GLY A 47 5.74 -2.82 15.62
N THR A 48 6.28 -1.86 16.38
CA THR A 48 7.70 -1.84 16.73
C THR A 48 8.10 -3.04 17.58
N ALA A 49 7.29 -3.40 18.58
CA ALA A 49 7.54 -4.58 19.41
C ALA A 49 7.54 -5.89 18.61
N MET A 50 6.60 -6.04 17.67
CA MET A 50 6.55 -7.20 16.78
C MET A 50 7.75 -7.27 15.84
N ALA A 51 8.20 -6.12 15.30
CA ALA A 51 9.40 -6.04 14.49
C ALA A 51 10.66 -6.40 15.28
N ALA A 52 10.80 -5.89 16.50
CA ALA A 52 11.91 -6.22 17.40
C ALA A 52 11.95 -7.73 17.74
N PHE A 53 10.78 -8.33 17.99
CA PHE A 53 10.66 -9.78 18.21
C PHE A 53 11.11 -10.58 16.99
N GLY A 54 10.68 -10.19 15.79
CA GLY A 54 11.12 -10.81 14.53
C GLY A 54 12.63 -10.74 14.33
N LYS A 55 13.23 -9.57 14.60
CA LYS A 55 14.69 -9.37 14.52
C LYS A 55 15.48 -10.22 15.51
N ALA A 56 14.99 -10.37 16.74
CA ALA A 56 15.65 -11.19 17.75
C ALA A 56 15.76 -12.67 17.32
N LEU A 57 14.84 -13.15 16.48
CA LEU A 57 14.85 -14.51 15.93
C LEU A 57 15.79 -14.67 14.73
N SER A 58 15.98 -13.64 13.91
CA SER A 58 16.78 -13.71 12.68
C SER A 58 18.28 -13.44 12.88
N GLY A 59 18.65 -12.76 13.98
CA GLY A 59 20.04 -12.53 14.38
C GLY A 59 20.76 -11.44 13.58
N GLY A 60 21.55 -10.62 14.28
CA GLY A 60 22.42 -9.59 13.72
C GLY A 60 21.75 -8.22 13.55
N ASP A 61 22.25 -7.22 14.30
CA ASP A 61 21.87 -5.81 14.12
C ASP A 61 23.12 -4.96 13.94
N LEU A 62 23.02 -3.95 13.06
CA LEU A 62 24.01 -2.88 13.01
C LEU A 62 23.98 -2.12 14.33
N LYS A 63 24.99 -2.31 15.16
CA LYS A 63 25.16 -1.53 16.38
C LYS A 63 25.42 -0.06 16.02
N ALA A 64 24.57 0.81 16.54
CA ALA A 64 24.74 2.26 16.55
C ALA A 64 26.03 2.67 17.26
N ALA A 65 26.37 3.97 17.20
CA ALA A 65 27.49 4.49 17.99
C ALA A 65 27.22 4.31 19.50
N PRO A 66 28.26 4.12 20.33
CA PRO A 66 28.08 3.97 21.77
C PRO A 66 27.33 5.16 22.38
N LEU A 67 26.35 4.86 23.24
CA LEU A 67 25.67 5.88 24.04
C LEU A 67 26.64 6.47 25.07
N LEU A 68 26.77 7.79 25.07
CA LEU A 68 27.54 8.52 26.08
C LEU A 68 26.59 9.21 27.07
N ASN A 69 27.09 9.47 28.28
CA ASN A 69 26.42 10.29 29.28
C ASN A 69 27.38 11.41 29.74
N PRO A 70 27.17 12.68 29.35
CA PRO A 70 26.06 13.19 28.53
C PRO A 70 26.09 12.70 27.06
N PRO A 71 24.96 12.76 26.34
CA PRO A 71 24.92 12.45 24.90
C PRO A 71 25.90 13.29 24.08
N ILE A 72 26.27 12.80 22.89
CA ILE A 72 27.22 13.51 22.04
C ILE A 72 26.59 14.82 21.57
N ALA A 73 27.33 15.93 21.70
CA ALA A 73 26.90 17.23 21.20
C ALA A 73 26.53 17.14 19.71
N THR A 74 25.32 17.59 19.34
CA THR A 74 24.70 17.47 18.00
C THR A 74 24.46 16.04 17.52
N GLY A 75 24.53 15.05 18.43
CA GLY A 75 24.21 13.65 18.19
C GLY A 75 22.72 13.41 17.99
N MET A 76 22.37 12.20 17.57
CA MET A 76 20.98 11.76 17.37
C MET A 76 20.21 11.84 18.68
N THR A 77 20.75 11.27 19.75
CA THR A 77 20.05 11.22 21.05
C THR A 77 19.83 12.62 21.62
N GLU A 78 20.83 13.51 21.54
CA GLU A 78 20.66 14.90 22.00
C GLU A 78 19.58 15.62 21.17
N SER A 79 19.68 15.55 19.84
CA SER A 79 18.78 16.27 18.92
C SER A 79 17.32 15.85 19.12
N VAL A 80 17.05 14.54 19.16
CA VAL A 80 15.70 14.00 19.39
C VAL A 80 15.19 14.36 20.78
N THR A 81 16.05 14.27 21.81
CA THR A 81 15.67 14.61 23.19
C THR A 81 15.30 16.08 23.32
N ARG A 82 16.06 16.98 22.69
CA ARG A 82 15.78 18.42 22.70
C ARG A 82 14.48 18.75 21.98
N ILE A 83 14.25 18.20 20.78
CA ILE A 83 12.98 18.33 20.05
C ILE A 83 11.81 17.90 20.94
N HIS A 84 11.89 16.70 21.50
CA HIS A 84 10.84 16.12 22.33
C HIS A 84 10.61 16.96 23.59
N SER A 85 11.65 17.27 24.36
CA SER A 85 11.55 18.02 25.61
C SER A 85 10.96 19.42 25.40
N THR A 86 11.31 20.10 24.31
CA THR A 86 10.78 21.43 23.94
C THR A 86 9.30 21.35 23.59
N ILE A 87 8.90 20.45 22.68
CA ILE A 87 7.52 20.31 22.23
C ILE A 87 6.61 19.87 23.39
N MET A 88 7.09 18.91 24.17
CA MET A 88 6.39 18.29 25.29
C MET A 88 6.57 19.07 26.60
N LYS A 89 7.17 20.26 26.62
CA LYS A 89 7.42 21.02 27.86
C LYS A 89 6.12 21.36 28.61
N HIS A 90 6.05 21.21 29.93
CA HIS A 90 4.92 21.75 30.68
C HIS A 90 5.01 23.28 30.78
N GLY A 91 3.95 23.99 30.39
CA GLY A 91 3.89 25.45 30.44
C GLY A 91 4.43 26.14 29.18
N PRO A 92 4.89 27.41 29.31
CA PRO A 92 5.37 28.20 28.17
C PRO A 92 6.73 27.70 27.67
N VAL A 93 6.91 27.79 26.36
CA VAL A 93 8.16 27.52 25.66
C VAL A 93 8.65 28.84 25.11
N SER A 94 9.93 29.15 25.32
CA SER A 94 10.52 30.41 24.87
C SER A 94 10.66 30.46 23.35
N HIS A 95 10.74 31.67 22.79
CA HIS A 95 10.97 31.87 21.36
C HIS A 95 12.28 31.20 20.90
N ALA A 96 13.35 31.28 21.70
CA ALA A 96 14.64 30.67 21.38
C ALA A 96 14.56 29.13 21.31
N GLU A 97 13.84 28.51 22.25
CA GLU A 97 13.59 27.06 22.22
C GLU A 97 12.83 26.63 20.96
N TRP A 98 11.83 27.41 20.53
CA TRP A 98 11.11 27.12 19.28
C TRP A 98 11.96 27.30 18.03
N ALA A 99 12.71 28.39 17.96
CA ALA A 99 13.54 28.73 16.80
C ALA A 99 14.57 27.63 16.47
N GLU A 100 14.95 26.83 17.47
CA GLU A 100 15.91 25.74 17.28
C GLU A 100 15.32 24.50 16.57
N ILE A 101 14.02 24.23 16.73
CA ILE A 101 13.38 22.98 16.31
C ILE A 101 13.63 22.61 14.84
N PRO A 102 13.49 23.50 13.85
CA PRO A 102 13.76 23.17 12.45
C PRO A 102 15.20 22.71 12.20
N SER A 103 16.17 23.33 12.86
CA SER A 103 17.59 22.95 12.72
C SER A 103 17.87 21.55 13.29
N LEU A 104 17.27 21.23 14.44
CA LEU A 104 17.37 19.90 15.05
C LEU A 104 16.72 18.83 14.18
N LEU A 105 15.55 19.10 13.59
CA LEU A 105 14.88 18.17 12.68
C LEU A 105 15.71 17.90 11.41
N ARG A 106 16.34 18.93 10.84
CA ARG A 106 17.28 18.76 9.71
C ARG A 106 18.51 17.96 10.11
N ARG A 107 19.03 18.14 11.33
CA ARG A 107 20.13 17.32 11.87
C ARG A 107 19.71 15.86 12.04
N VAL A 108 18.52 15.60 12.58
CA VAL A 108 17.96 14.23 12.68
C VAL A 108 17.82 13.61 11.29
N ARG A 109 17.27 14.33 10.30
CA ARG A 109 17.19 13.87 8.90
C ARG A 109 18.55 13.47 8.35
N HIS A 110 19.56 14.32 8.56
CA HIS A 110 20.93 14.02 8.14
C HIS A 110 21.50 12.77 8.83
N LEU A 111 21.34 12.64 10.15
CA LEU A 111 21.87 11.50 10.90
C LEU A 111 21.15 10.18 10.57
N LEU A 112 19.85 10.23 10.24
CA LEU A 112 19.12 9.08 9.72
C LEU A 112 19.71 8.62 8.38
N ARG A 113 20.01 9.55 7.48
CA ARG A 113 20.69 9.26 6.21
C ARG A 113 22.06 8.62 6.43
N VAL A 114 22.88 9.19 7.32
CA VAL A 114 24.20 8.63 7.68
C VAL A 114 24.04 7.20 8.20
N TYR A 115 23.10 6.96 9.12
CA TYR A 115 22.88 5.61 9.67
C TYR A 115 22.45 4.61 8.59
N TYR A 116 21.44 4.93 7.78
CA TYR A 116 20.92 4.01 6.77
C TYR A 116 21.86 3.83 5.58
N ASP A 117 22.74 4.79 5.29
CA ASP A 117 23.85 4.55 4.34
C ASP A 117 24.79 3.47 4.86
N VAL A 118 25.06 3.42 6.16
CA VAL A 118 25.84 2.30 6.74
C VAL A 118 25.05 1.00 6.68
N VAL A 119 23.74 1.01 6.96
CA VAL A 119 22.89 -0.20 6.85
C VAL A 119 22.96 -0.77 5.43
N VAL A 120 22.84 0.07 4.41
CA VAL A 120 22.79 -0.37 3.01
C VAL A 120 24.17 -0.72 2.45
N THR A 121 25.23 0.00 2.85
CA THR A 121 26.56 -0.12 2.24
C THR A 121 27.61 -0.81 3.11
N SER A 122 27.32 -1.01 4.39
CA SER A 122 28.27 -1.45 5.43
C SER A 122 29.50 -0.55 5.60
N ARG A 123 29.48 0.68 5.04
CA ARG A 123 30.60 1.63 5.12
C ARG A 123 30.30 2.75 6.11
N LYS A 124 31.04 2.79 7.22
CA LYS A 124 30.92 3.86 8.23
C LYS A 124 31.68 5.11 7.80
N THR A 125 31.00 6.24 7.76
CA THR A 125 31.63 7.57 7.58
C THR A 125 32.06 8.14 8.93
N ALA A 126 32.84 9.24 8.92
CA ALA A 126 33.24 9.93 10.15
C ALA A 126 32.04 10.45 10.97
N GLU A 127 30.92 10.79 10.31
CA GLU A 127 29.69 11.25 10.96
C GLU A 127 28.95 10.14 11.70
N PHE A 128 29.21 8.86 11.42
CA PHE A 128 28.50 7.75 12.07
C PHE A 128 28.65 7.74 13.59
N LYS A 129 29.71 8.37 14.13
CA LYS A 129 29.89 8.55 15.58
C LYS A 129 28.76 9.35 16.24
N PHE A 130 28.01 10.15 15.49
CA PHE A 130 26.86 10.95 15.97
C PHE A 130 25.53 10.19 15.89
N CYS A 131 25.51 8.98 15.32
CA CYS A 131 24.34 8.10 15.33
C CYS A 131 24.27 7.34 16.67
N ASP A 132 24.18 8.07 17.78
CA ASP A 132 24.26 7.59 19.15
C ASP A 132 22.87 7.28 19.73
N MET A 133 22.10 6.36 19.13
CA MET A 133 20.79 5.91 19.65
C MET A 133 20.84 4.46 20.12
N GLN A 134 19.97 4.10 21.07
CA GLN A 134 19.85 2.72 21.56
C GLN A 134 19.19 1.81 20.51
N ASP A 135 18.01 2.23 20.04
CA ASP A 135 17.26 1.61 18.96
C ASP A 135 16.88 2.72 17.96
N ILE A 136 16.98 2.41 16.67
CA ILE A 136 16.56 3.32 15.60
C ILE A 136 15.06 3.61 15.64
N SER A 137 14.26 2.65 16.12
CA SER A 137 12.81 2.75 16.24
C SER A 137 12.39 3.80 17.29
N ASP A 138 13.21 4.00 18.33
CA ASP A 138 12.95 5.02 19.35
C ASP A 138 13.00 6.43 18.76
N VAL A 139 13.79 6.66 17.71
CA VAL A 139 13.85 7.94 17.00
C VAL A 139 12.50 8.23 16.37
N GLY A 140 11.98 7.31 15.55
CA GLY A 140 10.68 7.47 14.89
C GLY A 140 9.53 7.62 15.89
N LEU A 141 9.50 6.80 16.95
CA LEU A 141 8.44 6.84 17.96
C LEU A 141 8.43 8.14 18.78
N LYS A 142 9.60 8.67 19.18
CA LYS A 142 9.68 9.97 19.87
C LYS A 142 9.27 11.13 18.97
N LEU A 143 9.65 11.07 17.70
CA LEU A 143 9.23 12.04 16.69
C LEU A 143 7.71 11.95 16.49
N HIS A 144 7.14 10.75 16.44
CA HIS A 144 5.70 10.55 16.36
C HIS A 144 4.96 11.14 17.57
N GLU A 145 5.44 10.87 18.78
CA GLU A 145 4.85 11.42 20.01
C GLU A 145 4.82 12.96 19.98
N ALA A 146 5.93 13.59 19.59
CA ALA A 146 6.03 15.03 19.46
C ALA A 146 5.11 15.58 18.35
N GLY A 147 5.05 14.92 17.20
CA GLY A 147 4.17 15.27 16.08
C GLY A 147 2.70 15.21 16.46
N LEU A 148 2.28 14.11 17.07
CA LEU A 148 0.92 13.92 17.60
C LEU A 148 0.55 14.97 18.64
N PHE A 149 1.47 15.35 19.53
CA PHE A 149 1.21 16.38 20.52
C PHE A 149 0.94 17.74 19.84
N LEU A 150 1.71 18.09 18.81
CA LEU A 150 1.48 19.30 18.02
C LEU A 150 0.16 19.22 17.24
N GLN A 151 -0.16 18.06 16.66
CA GLN A 151 -1.41 17.83 15.96
C GLN A 151 -2.64 17.99 16.86
N LEU A 152 -2.56 17.50 18.09
CA LEU A 152 -3.64 17.56 19.07
C LEU A 152 -3.65 18.87 19.86
N SER A 153 -2.67 19.75 19.67
CA SER A 153 -2.56 21.06 20.32
C SER A 153 -2.37 22.19 19.31
N PRO A 154 -3.46 22.68 18.67
CA PRO A 154 -3.37 23.72 17.64
C PRO A 154 -2.69 25.02 18.14
N ALA A 155 -2.87 25.37 19.42
CA ALA A 155 -2.19 26.51 20.03
C ALA A 155 -0.67 26.31 20.08
N ARG A 156 -0.21 25.08 20.36
CA ARG A 156 1.21 24.73 20.41
C ARG A 156 1.84 24.78 19.02
N LEU A 157 1.18 24.20 18.02
CA LEU A 157 1.65 24.24 16.64
C LEU A 157 1.74 25.69 16.12
N ARG A 158 0.75 26.53 16.40
CA ARG A 158 0.79 27.96 16.05
C ARG A 158 1.96 28.68 16.72
N ALA A 159 2.22 28.42 18.01
CA ALA A 159 3.36 29.02 18.71
C ALA A 159 4.71 28.63 18.07
N LEU A 160 4.87 27.37 17.68
CA LEU A 160 6.03 26.88 16.94
C LEU A 160 6.16 27.60 15.59
N LEU A 161 5.10 27.62 14.77
CA LEU A 161 5.14 28.26 13.44
C LEU A 161 5.44 29.77 13.52
N SER A 162 4.89 30.46 14.52
CA SER A 162 5.14 31.89 14.71
C SER A 162 6.58 32.17 15.15
N SER A 163 7.17 31.32 15.98
CA SER A 163 8.52 31.52 16.52
C SER A 163 9.62 30.94 15.63
N ALA A 164 9.26 29.99 14.75
CA ALA A 164 10.16 29.30 13.83
C ALA A 164 9.52 29.14 12.45
N PRO A 165 9.43 30.21 11.64
CA PRO A 165 8.79 30.16 10.31
C PRO A 165 9.42 29.13 9.37
N GLU A 166 10.73 28.84 9.52
CA GLU A 166 11.43 27.78 8.77
C GLU A 166 10.82 26.39 8.95
N MET A 167 10.05 26.17 10.01
CA MET A 167 9.32 24.93 10.24
C MET A 167 8.33 24.65 9.11
N GLU A 168 7.70 25.70 8.57
CA GLU A 168 6.79 25.60 7.45
C GLU A 168 7.52 25.14 6.19
N THR A 169 8.67 25.76 5.89
CA THR A 169 9.54 25.35 4.78
C THR A 169 9.99 23.89 4.95
N PHE A 170 10.43 23.49 6.13
CA PHE A 170 10.86 22.10 6.40
C PHE A 170 9.74 21.07 6.14
N VAL A 171 8.50 21.36 6.51
CA VAL A 171 7.39 20.41 6.36
C VAL A 171 6.79 20.46 4.95
N LEU A 172 6.56 21.64 4.40
CA LEU A 172 5.81 21.82 3.16
C LEU A 172 6.71 21.86 1.93
N ASP A 173 7.81 22.59 1.98
CA ASP A 173 8.56 22.97 0.77
C ASP A 173 9.86 22.16 0.60
N ASP A 174 10.53 21.74 1.68
CA ASP A 174 11.73 20.91 1.62
C ASP A 174 11.42 19.60 0.87
N PRO A 175 12.34 19.14 -0.01
CA PRO A 175 12.20 17.85 -0.66
C PRO A 175 12.25 16.74 0.39
N ILE A 176 11.45 15.72 0.13
CA ILE A 176 11.45 14.51 0.96
C ILE A 176 12.72 13.72 0.64
N ASP A 177 13.55 13.49 1.65
CA ASP A 177 14.69 12.60 1.52
C ASP A 177 14.23 11.14 1.61
N ILE A 178 14.07 10.50 0.45
CA ILE A 178 13.81 9.06 0.34
C ILE A 178 15.08 8.22 0.13
N GLY A 179 16.25 8.84 0.07
CA GLY A 179 17.51 8.17 -0.17
C GLY A 179 17.77 7.78 -1.63
N LYS A 180 19.05 7.77 -2.02
CA LYS A 180 19.50 7.47 -3.38
C LYS A 180 19.13 6.06 -3.85
N TRP A 181 19.13 5.08 -2.94
CA TRP A 181 18.88 3.67 -3.29
C TRP A 181 17.42 3.45 -3.68
N ARG A 182 16.49 4.17 -3.04
CA ARG A 182 15.07 4.13 -3.44
C ARG A 182 14.82 4.86 -4.75
N LEU A 183 15.50 5.98 -4.99
CA LEU A 183 15.45 6.69 -6.27
C LEU A 183 15.99 5.80 -7.41
N GLU A 184 17.12 5.13 -7.19
CA GLU A 184 17.71 4.22 -8.17
C GLU A 184 16.81 3.01 -8.45
N ALA A 185 16.26 2.38 -7.40
CA ALA A 185 15.31 1.27 -7.55
C ALA A 185 14.06 1.70 -8.33
N ALA A 186 13.49 2.87 -8.04
CA ALA A 186 12.33 3.40 -8.76
C ALA A 186 12.64 3.68 -10.24
N ALA A 187 13.82 4.25 -10.53
CA ALA A 187 14.25 4.52 -11.91
C ALA A 187 14.48 3.23 -12.70
N VAL A 188 15.08 2.20 -12.08
CA VAL A 188 15.27 0.89 -12.71
C VAL A 188 13.92 0.20 -12.93
N GLU A 189 13.01 0.23 -11.96
CA GLU A 189 11.66 -0.32 -12.12
C GLU A 189 10.90 0.35 -13.28
N GLU A 190 10.97 1.67 -13.39
CA GLU A 190 10.37 2.41 -14.51
C GLU A 190 11.00 2.01 -15.85
N SER A 191 12.33 1.91 -15.90
CA SER A 191 13.06 1.47 -17.09
C SER A 191 12.68 0.06 -17.52
N VAL A 192 12.58 -0.89 -16.58
CA VAL A 192 12.21 -2.29 -16.85
C VAL A 192 10.76 -2.38 -17.34
N LYS A 193 9.84 -1.61 -16.74
CA LYS A 193 8.44 -1.57 -17.19
C LYS A 193 8.27 -0.94 -18.57
N ALA A 194 9.08 0.06 -18.89
CA ALA A 194 9.04 0.74 -20.18
C ALA A 194 9.69 -0.06 -21.31
N ASP A 195 10.57 -1.01 -20.99
CA ASP A 195 11.29 -1.80 -22.00
C ASP A 195 10.48 -3.06 -22.40
N PRO A 196 9.98 -3.13 -23.65
CA PRO A 196 9.24 -4.30 -24.14
C PRO A 196 10.10 -5.57 -24.29
N GLU A 197 11.42 -5.45 -24.19
CA GLU A 197 12.40 -6.53 -24.32
C GLU A 197 13.16 -6.83 -23.03
N ALA A 198 12.84 -6.17 -21.90
CA ALA A 198 13.48 -6.46 -20.62
C ALA A 198 13.51 -7.98 -20.36
N ASP A 199 14.59 -8.52 -19.85
CA ASP A 199 14.72 -9.97 -19.63
C ASP A 199 14.69 -10.35 -18.14
N ASP A 200 14.99 -11.62 -17.86
CA ASP A 200 15.06 -12.15 -16.51
C ASP A 200 16.19 -11.46 -15.71
N ASP A 201 17.33 -11.15 -16.33
CA ASP A 201 18.47 -10.47 -15.69
C ASP A 201 18.13 -9.02 -15.30
N ASP A 202 17.42 -8.28 -16.18
CA ASP A 202 16.93 -6.93 -15.88
C ASP A 202 15.99 -6.92 -14.65
N ARG A 203 15.14 -7.94 -14.52
CA ARG A 203 14.21 -8.10 -13.39
C ARG A 203 14.88 -8.58 -12.12
N GLU A 204 15.84 -9.48 -12.24
CA GLU A 204 16.66 -9.91 -11.10
C GLU A 204 17.40 -8.70 -10.53
N ARG A 205 18.04 -7.89 -11.39
CA ARG A 205 18.67 -6.63 -10.98
C ARG A 205 17.68 -5.66 -10.33
N MET A 206 16.48 -5.53 -10.89
CA MET A 206 15.42 -4.72 -10.30
C MET A 206 15.04 -5.23 -8.90
N GLY A 207 14.87 -6.54 -8.74
CA GLY A 207 14.56 -7.19 -7.46
C GLY A 207 15.66 -7.01 -6.42
N ASP A 208 16.92 -7.20 -6.81
CA ASP A 208 18.09 -6.98 -5.95
C ASP A 208 18.17 -5.53 -5.47
N LEU A 209 17.92 -4.57 -6.36
CA LEU A 209 17.88 -3.15 -6.02
C LEU A 209 16.68 -2.83 -5.13
N GLU A 210 15.52 -3.44 -5.37
CA GLU A 210 14.35 -3.27 -4.52
C GLU A 210 14.63 -3.78 -3.10
N GLU A 211 15.16 -5.00 -2.93
CA GLU A 211 15.54 -5.57 -1.63
C GLU A 211 16.57 -4.67 -0.92
N LYS A 212 17.59 -4.22 -1.65
CA LYS A 212 18.61 -3.33 -1.13
C LYS A 212 18.03 -1.98 -0.70
N SER A 213 17.14 -1.40 -1.50
CA SER A 213 16.47 -0.14 -1.20
C SER A 213 15.48 -0.28 -0.03
N GLY A 214 14.90 -1.46 0.17
CA GLY A 214 14.04 -1.78 1.30
C GLY A 214 14.74 -1.67 2.66
N LYS A 215 16.07 -1.81 2.68
CA LYS A 215 16.91 -1.60 3.88
C LYS A 215 17.10 -0.13 4.22
N ASP A 216 16.78 0.79 3.31
CA ASP A 216 16.86 2.23 3.51
C ASP A 216 15.57 2.77 4.15
N CYS A 217 15.53 2.85 5.47
CA CYS A 217 14.35 3.30 6.21
C CYS A 217 14.54 4.71 6.82
N ALA A 218 15.39 5.56 6.25
CA ALA A 218 15.57 6.92 6.75
C ALA A 218 14.27 7.74 6.68
N ALA A 219 13.59 7.69 5.53
CA ALA A 219 12.31 8.35 5.31
C ALA A 219 11.20 7.82 6.23
N TYR A 220 11.18 6.50 6.45
CA TYR A 220 10.23 5.82 7.33
C TYR A 220 10.23 6.42 8.74
N GLN A 221 11.41 6.67 9.33
CA GLN A 221 11.51 7.24 10.69
C GLN A 221 10.98 8.68 10.77
N LEU A 222 11.16 9.47 9.71
CA LEU A 222 10.68 10.86 9.62
C LEU A 222 9.19 10.96 9.27
N ALA A 223 8.64 9.94 8.61
CA ALA A 223 7.27 9.91 8.11
C ALA A 223 6.24 10.16 9.21
N PHE A 224 6.48 9.63 10.40
CA PHE A 224 5.63 9.87 11.57
C PHE A 224 5.42 11.37 11.81
N PHE A 225 6.49 12.10 12.07
CA PHE A 225 6.41 13.52 12.41
C PHE A 225 5.92 14.37 11.23
N LEU A 226 6.42 14.12 10.01
CA LEU A 226 5.95 14.86 8.83
C LEU A 226 4.46 14.62 8.58
N GLY A 227 4.01 13.37 8.65
CA GLY A 227 2.60 12.99 8.51
C GLY A 227 1.74 13.68 9.57
N ASP A 228 2.13 13.63 10.84
CA ASP A 228 1.35 14.24 11.93
C ASP A 228 1.16 15.74 11.73
N ILE A 229 2.21 16.47 11.34
CA ILE A 229 2.13 17.92 11.11
C ILE A 229 1.30 18.24 9.86
N LEU A 230 1.46 17.48 8.76
CA LEU A 230 0.65 17.66 7.57
C LEU A 230 -0.83 17.44 7.87
N VAL A 231 -1.17 16.40 8.63
CA VAL A 231 -2.55 16.14 9.07
C VAL A 231 -3.02 17.22 10.05
N ALA A 232 -2.16 17.75 10.92
CA ALA A 232 -2.48 18.88 11.78
C ALA A 232 -2.93 20.10 10.98
N PHE A 233 -2.25 20.43 9.88
CA PHE A 233 -2.67 21.52 9.01
C PHE A 233 -4.09 21.27 8.47
N LEU A 234 -4.40 20.06 8.04
CA LEU A 234 -5.74 19.71 7.52
C LEU A 234 -6.85 19.76 8.58
N LEU A 235 -6.55 19.41 9.83
CA LEU A 235 -7.52 19.39 10.92
C LEU A 235 -7.77 20.77 11.54
N ASN A 236 -6.77 21.65 11.52
CA ASN A 236 -6.87 22.96 12.16
C ASN A 236 -7.86 23.89 11.42
N PRO A 237 -8.57 24.78 12.14
CA PRO A 237 -9.43 25.76 11.50
C PRO A 237 -8.60 26.77 10.70
N VAL A 238 -9.10 27.16 9.52
CA VAL A 238 -8.52 28.23 8.70
C VAL A 238 -8.91 29.57 9.31
N ASN A 239 -7.92 30.33 9.80
CA ASN A 239 -8.14 31.66 10.38
C ASN A 239 -7.71 32.79 9.44
N ASP A 240 -6.77 32.51 8.54
CA ASP A 240 -6.21 33.46 7.57
C ASP A 240 -5.84 32.76 6.24
N GLU A 241 -5.41 33.54 5.25
CA GLU A 241 -5.02 32.99 3.94
C GLU A 241 -3.77 32.10 4.03
N LYS A 242 -2.90 32.29 5.04
CA LYS A 242 -1.72 31.43 5.25
C LYS A 242 -2.15 30.04 5.72
N ASP A 243 -3.11 29.93 6.63
CA ASP A 243 -3.67 28.65 7.05
C ASP A 243 -4.29 27.89 5.86
N LYS A 244 -4.95 28.61 4.97
CA LYS A 244 -5.52 28.04 3.74
C LYS A 244 -4.42 27.53 2.80
N GLU A 245 -3.38 28.33 2.56
CA GLU A 245 -2.21 27.94 1.75
C GLU A 245 -1.53 26.70 2.33
N ARG A 246 -1.31 26.67 3.65
CA ARG A 246 -0.74 25.50 4.35
C ARG A 246 -1.57 24.26 4.13
N GLN A 247 -2.90 24.37 4.24
CA GLN A 247 -3.78 23.22 4.00
C GLN A 247 -3.73 22.73 2.55
N ASP A 248 -3.69 23.65 1.57
CA ASP A 248 -3.61 23.30 0.15
C ASP A 248 -2.27 22.63 -0.20
N LYS A 249 -1.16 23.11 0.36
CA LYS A 249 0.15 22.46 0.24
C LYS A 249 0.17 21.11 0.96
N ALA A 250 -0.37 21.04 2.17
CA ALA A 250 -0.36 19.84 2.99
C ALA A 250 -1.15 18.69 2.35
N VAL A 251 -2.33 18.97 1.80
CA VAL A 251 -3.14 17.93 1.14
C VAL A 251 -2.42 17.39 -0.10
N LYS A 252 -1.81 18.26 -0.92
CA LYS A 252 -1.04 17.85 -2.10
C LYS A 252 0.16 16.99 -1.71
N LYS A 253 0.88 17.38 -0.65
CA LYS A 253 2.03 16.62 -0.16
C LYS A 253 1.61 15.26 0.40
N LEU A 254 0.52 15.19 1.18
CA LEU A 254 -0.03 13.92 1.67
C LEU A 254 -0.47 13.00 0.53
N VAL A 255 -1.15 13.52 -0.49
CA VAL A 255 -1.52 12.72 -1.67
C VAL A 255 -0.27 12.17 -2.34
N MET A 256 0.71 13.03 -2.66
CA MET A 256 1.98 12.60 -3.26
C MET A 256 2.68 11.51 -2.43
N MET A 257 2.75 11.68 -1.11
CA MET A 257 3.41 10.74 -0.21
C MET A 257 2.70 9.38 -0.13
N SER A 258 1.37 9.36 -0.27
CA SER A 258 0.54 8.19 0.01
C SER A 258 0.04 7.43 -1.23
N THR A 259 0.06 8.06 -2.42
CA THR A 259 -0.45 7.46 -3.67
C THR A 259 0.64 7.13 -4.68
N ILE A 260 1.82 7.76 -4.61
CA ILE A 260 2.93 7.42 -5.51
C ILE A 260 3.68 6.20 -4.94
N PRO A 261 3.83 5.10 -5.70
CA PRO A 261 4.37 3.83 -5.19
C PRO A 261 5.74 3.94 -4.52
N MET A 262 6.64 4.77 -5.07
CA MET A 262 7.97 5.00 -4.51
C MET A 262 7.90 5.60 -3.10
N TYR A 263 7.11 6.67 -2.90
CA TYR A 263 6.94 7.31 -1.60
C TYR A 263 6.20 6.38 -0.63
N ARG A 264 5.14 5.72 -1.11
CA ARG A 264 4.36 4.79 -0.30
C ARG A 264 5.23 3.66 0.28
N ARG A 265 6.09 3.03 -0.52
CA ARG A 265 7.07 2.02 -0.05
C ARG A 265 8.13 2.59 0.88
N ALA A 266 8.46 3.88 0.78
CA ALA A 266 9.45 4.54 1.63
C ALA A 266 8.90 4.90 3.01
N PHE A 267 7.61 5.20 3.10
CA PHE A 267 6.97 5.66 4.33
C PHE A 267 6.21 4.57 5.08
N GLY A 268 5.51 3.68 4.36
CA GLY A 268 4.77 2.56 4.91
C GLY A 268 3.81 2.94 6.06
N ASP A 269 3.68 2.01 7.01
CA ASP A 269 2.79 2.10 8.17
C ASP A 269 2.88 3.41 8.97
N PRO A 270 4.06 4.04 9.19
CA PRO A 270 4.15 5.34 9.84
C PRO A 270 3.26 6.43 9.23
N LEU A 271 3.20 6.50 7.90
CA LEU A 271 2.38 7.50 7.22
C LEU A 271 0.90 7.15 7.38
N THR A 272 0.53 5.89 7.20
CA THR A 272 -0.84 5.40 7.42
C THR A 272 -1.31 5.68 8.86
N ASP A 273 -0.47 5.43 9.87
CA ASP A 273 -0.80 5.68 11.26
C ASP A 273 -1.02 7.18 11.55
N ALA A 274 -0.16 8.04 10.99
CA ALA A 274 -0.31 9.50 11.07
C ALA A 274 -1.59 9.98 10.36
N MET A 275 -1.96 9.34 9.24
CA MET A 275 -3.10 9.70 8.38
C MET A 275 -4.46 9.21 8.88
N ARG A 276 -4.54 8.36 9.90
CA ARG A 276 -5.84 7.88 10.43
C ARG A 276 -6.91 8.98 10.62
N PRO A 277 -6.57 10.20 11.11
CA PRO A 277 -7.53 11.29 11.21
C PRO A 277 -8.07 11.85 9.89
N VAL A 278 -7.32 11.70 8.79
CA VAL A 278 -7.81 12.01 7.45
C VAL A 278 -8.98 11.10 7.11
N TYR A 279 -8.88 9.80 7.45
CA TYR A 279 -9.88 8.79 7.09
C TYR A 279 -11.15 8.84 7.93
N TRP A 280 -11.06 9.09 9.24
CA TRP A 280 -12.27 9.15 10.08
C TRP A 280 -12.90 10.55 10.21
N THR A 281 -12.35 11.57 9.56
CA THR A 281 -12.91 12.94 9.58
C THR A 281 -13.57 13.26 8.24
N PRO A 282 -14.92 13.16 8.10
CA PRO A 282 -15.57 13.16 6.78
C PRO A 282 -15.24 14.37 5.89
N LYS A 283 -15.16 15.58 6.47
CA LYS A 283 -14.80 16.80 5.72
C LYS A 283 -13.37 16.75 5.17
N VAL A 284 -12.44 16.23 5.96
CA VAL A 284 -11.03 16.11 5.57
C VAL A 284 -10.86 14.98 4.56
N LEU A 285 -11.55 13.85 4.76
CA LEU A 285 -11.57 12.74 3.80
C LEU A 285 -12.06 13.18 2.43
N VAL A 286 -13.16 13.95 2.35
CA VAL A 286 -13.68 14.47 1.07
C VAL A 286 -12.65 15.38 0.39
N ARG A 287 -12.02 16.30 1.13
CA ARG A 287 -10.98 17.18 0.57
C ARG A 287 -9.76 16.40 0.08
N PHE A 288 -9.31 15.44 0.88
CA PHE A 288 -8.19 14.56 0.51
C PHE A 288 -8.52 13.73 -0.74
N SER A 289 -9.76 13.24 -0.85
CA SER A 289 -10.25 12.51 -2.02
C SER A 289 -10.28 13.40 -3.26
N HIS A 290 -10.78 14.64 -3.15
CA HIS A 290 -10.78 15.63 -4.26
C HIS A 290 -9.37 16.01 -4.72
N ALA A 291 -8.38 15.94 -3.83
CA ALA A 291 -6.98 16.13 -4.18
C ALA A 291 -6.33 14.90 -4.84
N GLY A 292 -7.06 13.80 -5.04
CA GLY A 292 -6.55 12.55 -5.63
C GLY A 292 -6.06 11.52 -4.61
N GLY A 293 -6.42 11.67 -3.33
CA GLY A 293 -5.95 10.80 -2.23
C GLY A 293 -6.71 9.49 -2.05
N LEU A 294 -7.82 9.27 -2.78
CA LEU A 294 -8.64 8.08 -2.61
C LEU A 294 -7.92 6.74 -2.87
N PRO A 295 -6.95 6.61 -3.80
CA PRO A 295 -6.10 5.42 -3.90
C PRO A 295 -5.41 5.07 -2.58
N ALA A 296 -4.92 6.05 -1.82
CA ALA A 296 -4.21 5.79 -0.56
C ALA A 296 -5.11 5.11 0.47
N LEU A 297 -6.37 5.53 0.60
CA LEU A 297 -7.32 4.89 1.52
C LEU A 297 -7.53 3.40 1.16
N ILE A 298 -7.65 3.09 -0.13
CA ILE A 298 -7.85 1.72 -0.60
C ILE A 298 -6.57 0.91 -0.45
N GLY A 299 -5.41 1.49 -0.74
CA GLY A 299 -4.11 0.85 -0.54
C GLY A 299 -3.87 0.52 0.93
N ASP A 300 -4.16 1.47 1.84
CA ASP A 300 -4.05 1.26 3.28
C ASP A 300 -5.02 0.18 3.76
N TRP A 301 -6.20 0.10 3.15
CA TRP A 301 -7.16 -0.98 3.41
C TRP A 301 -6.70 -2.35 2.87
N ALA A 302 -5.98 -2.37 1.74
CA ALA A 302 -5.38 -3.58 1.20
C ALA A 302 -4.27 -4.10 2.11
N GLU A 303 -3.37 -3.22 2.56
CA GLU A 303 -2.22 -3.58 3.39
C GLU A 303 -2.57 -3.79 4.87
N SER A 304 -3.73 -3.30 5.34
CA SER A 304 -4.12 -3.41 6.75
C SER A 304 -4.25 -4.87 7.20
N THR A 305 -3.45 -5.24 8.20
CA THR A 305 -3.59 -6.51 8.93
C THR A 305 -4.90 -6.58 9.72
N CYS A 306 -5.44 -5.43 10.11
CA CYS A 306 -6.73 -5.31 10.79
C CYS A 306 -7.84 -5.17 9.73
N LYS A 307 -8.45 -6.31 9.37
CA LYS A 307 -9.50 -6.35 8.34
C LYS A 307 -10.67 -5.41 8.64
N ASP A 308 -11.04 -5.27 9.92
CA ASP A 308 -12.09 -4.38 10.43
C ASP A 308 -11.55 -3.05 11.00
N GLY A 309 -10.45 -2.55 10.44
CA GLY A 309 -9.80 -1.31 10.90
C GLY A 309 -10.41 -0.02 10.35
N VAL A 310 -9.78 1.11 10.72
CA VAL A 310 -10.17 2.48 10.34
C VAL A 310 -10.43 2.64 8.84
N CYS A 311 -9.60 2.02 7.99
CA CYS A 311 -9.73 2.15 6.54
C CYS A 311 -10.99 1.46 6.02
N LYS A 312 -11.39 0.30 6.58
CA LYS A 312 -12.64 -0.37 6.22
C LYS A 312 -13.83 0.50 6.61
N SER A 313 -13.88 0.99 7.85
CA SER A 313 -14.97 1.87 8.30
C SER A 313 -15.05 3.16 7.47
N ALA A 314 -13.91 3.75 7.13
CA ALA A 314 -13.88 4.92 6.26
C ALA A 314 -14.39 4.62 4.83
N MET A 315 -14.21 3.40 4.33
CA MET A 315 -14.77 2.96 3.04
C MET A 315 -16.28 2.67 3.12
N GLU A 316 -16.77 2.12 4.23
CA GLU A 316 -18.20 1.88 4.50
C GLU A 316 -18.97 3.22 4.61
N GLU A 317 -18.37 4.19 5.30
CA GLU A 317 -18.96 5.51 5.55
C GLU A 317 -18.55 6.57 4.50
N LEU A 318 -17.84 6.16 3.43
CA LEU A 318 -17.26 7.09 2.46
C LEU A 318 -18.34 7.97 1.81
N PRO A 319 -18.34 9.30 2.03
CA PRO A 319 -19.39 10.15 1.51
C PRO A 319 -19.43 10.15 -0.02
N GLY A 320 -20.62 10.10 -0.62
CA GLY A 320 -20.79 10.14 -2.09
C GLY A 320 -20.11 11.35 -2.78
N LYS A 321 -19.88 12.45 -2.03
CA LYS A 321 -19.14 13.62 -2.51
C LYS A 321 -17.64 13.36 -2.67
N ALA A 322 -17.05 12.43 -1.91
CA ALA A 322 -15.63 12.08 -2.01
C ALA A 322 -15.27 11.54 -3.41
N TRP A 323 -16.24 10.89 -4.07
CA TRP A 323 -16.12 10.37 -5.44
C TRP A 323 -16.16 11.44 -6.53
N ALA A 324 -16.41 12.71 -6.19
CA ALA A 324 -16.32 13.79 -7.16
C ALA A 324 -14.85 14.17 -7.43
N GLN A 325 -14.60 14.86 -8.54
CA GLN A 325 -13.29 15.45 -8.88
C GLN A 325 -12.12 14.46 -8.98
N GLN A 326 -12.39 13.18 -9.27
CA GLN A 326 -11.31 12.22 -9.49
C GLN A 326 -10.71 12.42 -10.88
N THR A 327 -9.37 12.52 -10.93
CA THR A 327 -8.63 12.56 -12.20
C THR A 327 -8.48 11.16 -12.79
N PRO A 328 -8.13 11.02 -14.08
CA PRO A 328 -7.82 9.72 -14.68
C PRO A 328 -6.75 8.94 -13.91
N GLU A 329 -5.73 9.63 -13.39
CA GLU A 329 -4.64 9.04 -12.60
C GLU A 329 -5.14 8.54 -11.25
N SER A 330 -5.99 9.32 -10.56
CA SER A 330 -6.61 8.91 -9.30
C SER A 330 -7.49 7.67 -9.52
N LEU A 331 -8.33 7.66 -10.56
CA LEU A 331 -9.17 6.51 -10.89
C LEU A 331 -8.34 5.27 -11.21
N LEU A 332 -7.26 5.42 -11.97
CA LEU A 332 -6.36 4.30 -12.25
C LEU A 332 -5.68 3.77 -10.99
N GLY A 333 -5.27 4.67 -10.08
CA GLY A 333 -4.74 4.32 -8.76
C GLY A 333 -5.75 3.54 -7.91
N ILE A 334 -7.01 4.00 -7.84
CA ILE A 334 -8.10 3.30 -7.14
C ILE A 334 -8.25 1.87 -7.67
N MET A 335 -8.31 1.71 -9.00
CA MET A 335 -8.47 0.39 -9.62
C MET A 335 -7.27 -0.52 -9.34
N ARG A 336 -6.04 0.03 -9.35
CA ARG A 336 -4.83 -0.74 -9.00
C ARG A 336 -4.88 -1.25 -7.56
N GLU A 337 -5.21 -0.39 -6.60
CA GLU A 337 -5.28 -0.80 -5.19
C GLU A 337 -6.45 -1.77 -4.92
N LEU A 338 -7.53 -1.71 -5.72
CA LEU A 338 -8.60 -2.71 -5.69
C LEU A 338 -8.16 -4.08 -6.21
N ILE A 339 -7.37 -4.13 -7.29
CA ILE A 339 -6.73 -5.39 -7.74
C ILE A 339 -5.88 -5.95 -6.61
N ARG A 340 -5.02 -5.12 -6.00
CA ARG A 340 -4.18 -5.55 -4.89
C ARG A 340 -5.00 -6.08 -3.71
N LYS A 341 -6.13 -5.43 -3.41
CA LYS A 341 -7.06 -5.91 -2.38
C LYS A 341 -7.63 -7.29 -2.73
N ILE A 342 -8.01 -7.53 -3.98
CA ILE A 342 -8.47 -8.84 -4.46
C ILE A 342 -7.36 -9.88 -4.37
N GLU A 343 -6.13 -9.54 -4.72
CA GLU A 343 -4.98 -10.45 -4.63
C GLU A 343 -4.69 -10.86 -3.18
N MET A 344 -4.84 -9.93 -2.23
CA MET A 344 -4.59 -10.18 -0.80
C MET A 344 -5.75 -10.93 -0.10
N ASP A 345 -7.00 -10.53 -0.37
CA ASP A 345 -8.19 -11.07 0.32
C ASP A 345 -8.87 -12.20 -0.47
N GLY A 346 -8.49 -12.40 -1.73
CA GLY A 346 -9.11 -13.32 -2.68
C GLY A 346 -10.40 -12.79 -3.33
N ASP A 347 -10.92 -13.57 -4.29
CA ASP A 347 -12.20 -13.33 -4.98
C ASP A 347 -13.40 -13.17 -4.01
N GLU A 348 -13.25 -13.60 -2.76
CA GLU A 348 -14.25 -13.44 -1.71
C GLU A 348 -14.63 -11.98 -1.47
N PHE A 349 -13.65 -11.09 -1.57
CA PHE A 349 -13.82 -9.65 -1.41
C PHE A 349 -14.83 -9.03 -2.39
N THR A 350 -14.93 -9.56 -3.62
CA THR A 350 -15.75 -8.96 -4.68
C THR A 350 -17.26 -9.19 -4.53
N VAL A 351 -17.69 -10.14 -3.69
CA VAL A 351 -19.11 -10.54 -3.59
C VAL A 351 -19.58 -10.87 -2.17
N ASN A 352 -18.70 -11.26 -1.25
CA ASN A 352 -19.13 -11.69 0.07
C ASN A 352 -19.07 -10.56 1.10
N TYR A 353 -20.19 -10.45 1.81
CA TYR A 353 -20.32 -9.83 3.12
C TYR A 353 -20.30 -11.00 4.12
N ASN A 354 -19.31 -11.04 5.02
CA ASN A 354 -19.17 -12.01 6.13
C ASN A 354 -19.07 -13.51 5.78
N LEU A 355 -17.85 -13.99 5.54
CA LEU A 355 -17.45 -15.35 5.90
C LEU A 355 -16.43 -15.29 7.04
N SER A 356 -16.81 -14.67 8.17
CA SER A 356 -16.23 -15.06 9.44
C SER A 356 -16.85 -16.39 9.82
N VAL A 357 -16.07 -17.45 9.63
CA VAL A 357 -16.29 -18.77 10.16
C VAL A 357 -16.44 -18.67 11.69
N SER A 358 -17.67 -18.72 12.17
CA SER A 358 -17.96 -19.61 13.29
C SER A 358 -19.29 -20.28 12.99
N ASP A 359 -19.18 -21.49 12.47
CA ASP A 359 -20.27 -22.46 12.44
C ASP A 359 -21.03 -22.42 13.79
N PHE A 360 -22.37 -22.47 13.71
CA PHE A 360 -23.36 -22.45 14.81
C PHE A 360 -23.84 -21.08 15.32
N SER A 361 -24.62 -20.36 14.52
CA SER A 361 -25.84 -19.73 15.04
C SER A 361 -26.92 -19.58 13.97
N PRO A 362 -28.08 -20.27 14.11
CA PRO A 362 -29.22 -20.10 13.23
C PRO A 362 -30.09 -18.96 13.75
N ILE A 363 -29.66 -17.72 13.54
CA ILE A 363 -30.54 -16.55 13.68
C ILE A 363 -30.37 -15.66 12.46
N ASP A 364 -31.28 -15.86 11.51
CA ASP A 364 -31.70 -14.86 10.53
C ASP A 364 -32.18 -13.59 11.26
N VAL A 365 -31.35 -12.55 11.26
CA VAL A 365 -31.81 -11.17 11.28
C VAL A 365 -31.07 -10.43 10.18
N LEU A 366 -31.59 -10.58 8.96
CA LEU A 366 -31.27 -9.74 7.81
C LEU A 366 -31.68 -8.29 8.13
N GLY A 367 -30.73 -7.51 8.65
CA GLY A 367 -30.76 -6.05 8.54
C GLY A 367 -30.68 -5.60 7.08
N PRO A 368 -30.99 -4.32 6.78
CA PRO A 368 -31.12 -3.82 5.40
C PRO A 368 -29.85 -4.12 4.60
N GLN A 369 -30.03 -4.81 3.47
CA GLN A 369 -29.01 -5.35 2.57
C GLN A 369 -27.82 -4.40 2.39
N GLU A 370 -26.76 -4.58 3.16
CA GLU A 370 -25.53 -3.81 3.00
C GLU A 370 -24.94 -4.15 1.62
N THR A 371 -24.96 -3.15 0.73
CA THR A 371 -24.31 -3.32 -0.56
C THR A 371 -22.81 -3.43 -0.32
N PRO A 372 -22.15 -4.52 -0.74
CA PRO A 372 -20.72 -4.69 -0.56
C PRO A 372 -19.95 -3.45 -1.01
N ILE A 373 -18.96 -3.05 -0.21
CA ILE A 373 -18.12 -1.87 -0.44
C ILE A 373 -17.63 -1.84 -1.91
N PHE A 374 -17.18 -2.98 -2.44
CA PHE A 374 -16.74 -3.11 -3.83
C PHE A 374 -17.82 -2.72 -4.85
N ALA A 375 -19.06 -3.22 -4.68
CA ALA A 375 -20.17 -2.90 -5.56
C ALA A 375 -20.54 -1.41 -5.52
N ASN A 376 -20.50 -0.80 -4.32
CA ASN A 376 -20.68 0.64 -4.18
C ASN A 376 -19.56 1.38 -4.93
N ILE A 377 -18.28 1.05 -4.72
CA ILE A 377 -17.16 1.69 -5.43
C ILE A 377 -17.35 1.62 -6.95
N MET A 378 -17.66 0.44 -7.49
CA MET A 378 -17.87 0.27 -8.93
C MET A 378 -19.01 1.15 -9.45
N HIS A 379 -20.13 1.20 -8.73
CA HIS A 379 -21.24 2.09 -9.05
C HIS A 379 -20.86 3.56 -8.99
N GLN A 380 -20.12 4.00 -7.95
CA GLN A 380 -19.72 5.40 -7.80
C GLN A 380 -18.79 5.84 -8.95
N ILE A 381 -17.86 4.97 -9.37
CA ILE A 381 -16.98 5.24 -10.52
C ILE A 381 -17.80 5.31 -11.81
N TYR A 382 -18.57 4.28 -12.11
CA TYR A 382 -19.31 4.19 -13.37
C TYR A 382 -20.35 5.30 -13.54
N SER A 383 -21.12 5.59 -12.50
CA SER A 383 -22.18 6.63 -12.54
C SER A 383 -21.65 8.04 -12.80
N ARG A 384 -20.37 8.31 -12.51
CA ARG A 384 -19.75 9.64 -12.66
C ARG A 384 -18.83 9.75 -13.86
N TYR A 385 -18.11 8.68 -14.16
CA TYR A 385 -17.01 8.70 -15.12
C TYR A 385 -17.25 7.77 -16.32
N GLY A 386 -18.35 7.01 -16.31
CA GLY A 386 -18.73 6.12 -17.41
C GLY A 386 -17.80 4.91 -17.56
N LEU A 387 -17.64 4.46 -18.81
CA LEU A 387 -16.87 3.25 -19.16
C LEU A 387 -15.36 3.45 -19.17
N ASP A 388 -14.92 4.68 -19.44
CA ASP A 388 -13.54 5.04 -19.73
C ASP A 388 -12.53 4.62 -18.63
N PRO A 389 -12.83 4.75 -17.31
CA PRO A 389 -11.95 4.21 -16.27
C PRO A 389 -11.79 2.69 -16.30
N PHE A 390 -12.85 1.95 -16.66
CA PHE A 390 -12.82 0.48 -16.73
C PHE A 390 -12.03 0.00 -17.94
N GLU A 391 -12.12 0.72 -19.06
CA GLU A 391 -11.30 0.45 -20.24
C GLU A 391 -9.81 0.59 -19.92
N ARG A 392 -9.38 1.72 -19.34
CA ARG A 392 -7.99 1.90 -18.90
C ARG A 392 -7.55 0.83 -17.91
N ALA A 393 -8.40 0.53 -16.93
CA ALA A 393 -8.08 -0.45 -15.89
C ALA A 393 -8.04 -1.90 -16.39
N SER A 394 -8.58 -2.18 -17.59
CA SER A 394 -8.60 -3.53 -18.16
C SER A 394 -7.21 -4.10 -18.50
N HIS A 395 -6.18 -3.25 -18.47
CA HIS A 395 -4.78 -3.62 -18.72
C HIS A 395 -3.91 -3.62 -17.46
N LEU A 396 -4.49 -3.42 -16.27
CA LEU A 396 -3.70 -3.28 -15.04
C LEU A 396 -3.15 -4.59 -14.46
N SER A 397 -3.78 -5.73 -14.74
CA SER A 397 -3.36 -7.02 -14.20
C SER A 397 -3.63 -8.13 -15.22
N ASP A 398 -2.61 -8.96 -15.44
CA ASP A 398 -2.69 -10.17 -16.27
C ASP A 398 -3.29 -11.36 -15.51
N HIS A 399 -3.41 -11.26 -14.19
CA HIS A 399 -4.01 -12.26 -13.33
C HIS A 399 -5.46 -11.91 -12.95
N GLU A 400 -5.69 -10.67 -12.50
CA GLU A 400 -7.00 -10.18 -12.05
C GLU A 400 -7.71 -9.36 -13.12
N ILE A 401 -8.44 -10.07 -13.98
CA ILE A 401 -9.06 -9.51 -15.18
C ILE A 401 -10.44 -8.85 -14.91
N ILE A 402 -10.72 -8.48 -13.66
CA ILE A 402 -12.04 -8.00 -13.24
C ILE A 402 -12.46 -6.74 -14.01
N PHE A 403 -11.55 -5.79 -14.25
CA PHE A 403 -11.90 -4.58 -14.98
C PHE A 403 -12.08 -4.82 -16.47
N TYR A 404 -11.36 -5.78 -17.06
CA TYR A 404 -11.66 -6.25 -18.41
C TYR A 404 -13.06 -6.87 -18.50
N PHE A 405 -13.40 -7.75 -17.55
CA PHE A 405 -14.73 -8.35 -17.44
C PHE A 405 -15.81 -7.28 -17.31
N LEU A 406 -15.64 -6.33 -16.39
CA LEU A 406 -16.60 -5.25 -16.15
C LEU A 406 -16.74 -4.37 -17.39
N HIS A 407 -15.64 -3.90 -17.99
CA HIS A 407 -15.66 -3.09 -19.20
C HIS A 407 -16.49 -3.76 -20.31
N ARG A 408 -16.22 -5.04 -20.61
CA ARG A 408 -16.94 -5.82 -21.64
C ARG A 408 -18.42 -6.01 -21.34
N ARG A 409 -18.80 -6.09 -20.06
CA ARG A 409 -20.19 -6.32 -19.64
C ARG A 409 -21.00 -5.03 -19.62
N LEU A 410 -20.39 -3.96 -19.12
CA LEU A 410 -20.99 -2.63 -19.07
C LEU A 410 -21.18 -2.08 -20.48
N SER A 411 -20.21 -2.26 -21.38
CA SER A 411 -20.29 -1.78 -22.77
C SER A 411 -21.44 -2.39 -23.57
N LYS A 412 -21.92 -3.59 -23.19
CA LYS A 412 -23.03 -4.28 -23.86
C LYS A 412 -24.41 -3.87 -23.34
N ARG A 413 -24.52 -3.40 -22.10
CA ARG A 413 -25.80 -3.08 -21.41
C ARG A 413 -25.63 -1.91 -20.43
N PRO A 414 -25.28 -0.71 -20.91
CA PRO A 414 -24.96 0.42 -20.05
C PRO A 414 -26.13 0.87 -19.16
N GLU A 415 -27.37 0.65 -19.60
CA GLU A 415 -28.61 1.05 -18.94
C GLU A 415 -28.97 0.24 -17.69
N LYS A 416 -28.32 -0.92 -17.50
CA LYS A 416 -28.70 -1.91 -16.47
C LYS A 416 -28.12 -1.62 -15.07
N PHE A 417 -27.14 -0.73 -14.95
CA PHE A 417 -26.32 -0.58 -13.73
C PHE A 417 -26.47 0.82 -13.12
N GLN A 418 -27.71 1.16 -12.76
CA GLN A 418 -28.14 2.46 -12.26
C GLN A 418 -27.92 2.63 -10.76
N ASN A 419 -27.85 1.54 -9.99
CA ASN A 419 -27.60 1.57 -8.55
C ASN A 419 -26.61 0.46 -8.13
N ALA A 420 -26.08 0.55 -6.91
CA ALA A 420 -25.03 -0.34 -6.44
C ALA A 420 -25.47 -1.81 -6.25
N SER A 421 -26.75 -2.08 -5.96
CA SER A 421 -27.22 -3.47 -5.78
C SER A 421 -27.29 -4.24 -7.10
N GLU A 422 -27.50 -3.55 -8.22
CA GLU A 422 -27.47 -4.15 -9.58
C GLU A 422 -26.08 -4.64 -10.00
N TRP A 423 -25.02 -4.18 -9.34
CA TRP A 423 -23.65 -4.68 -9.58
C TRP A 423 -23.43 -6.05 -8.97
N LEU A 424 -24.18 -6.43 -7.93
CA LEU A 424 -23.94 -7.68 -7.21
C LEU A 424 -24.10 -8.93 -8.10
N PRO A 425 -25.17 -9.06 -8.90
CA PRO A 425 -25.27 -10.17 -9.86
C PRO A 425 -24.14 -10.16 -10.90
N LEU A 426 -23.62 -8.99 -11.27
CA LEU A 426 -22.51 -8.89 -12.22
C LEU A 426 -21.19 -9.35 -11.58
N LEU A 427 -20.90 -8.94 -10.34
CA LEU A 427 -19.71 -9.37 -9.61
C LEU A 427 -19.76 -10.87 -9.27
N LYS A 428 -20.95 -11.41 -8.96
CA LYS A 428 -21.19 -12.87 -8.82
C LYS A 428 -20.75 -13.64 -10.06
N LYS A 429 -21.01 -13.09 -11.25
CA LYS A 429 -20.61 -13.71 -12.51
C LYS A 429 -19.10 -13.75 -12.70
N TYR A 430 -18.37 -12.72 -12.24
CA TYR A 430 -16.90 -12.70 -12.33
C TYR A 430 -16.24 -13.93 -11.65
N ARG A 431 -16.77 -14.37 -10.51
CA ARG A 431 -16.29 -15.61 -9.83
C ARG A 431 -16.44 -16.87 -10.68
N ASN A 432 -17.43 -16.87 -11.56
CA ASN A 432 -17.73 -17.99 -12.44
C ASN A 432 -16.95 -17.92 -13.76
N VAL A 433 -16.11 -16.88 -13.96
CA VAL A 433 -15.22 -16.81 -15.12
C VAL A 433 -14.21 -17.95 -15.01
N PRO A 434 -14.12 -18.83 -16.03
CA PRO A 434 -13.19 -19.94 -16.00
C PRO A 434 -11.73 -19.48 -15.91
N TYR A 435 -10.91 -20.24 -15.16
CA TYR A 435 -9.49 -19.92 -15.00
C TYR A 435 -8.73 -19.92 -16.34
N ALA A 436 -9.10 -20.81 -17.27
CA ALA A 436 -8.52 -20.80 -18.63
C ALA A 436 -8.81 -19.51 -19.39
N THR A 437 -9.98 -18.90 -19.17
CA THR A 437 -10.35 -17.59 -19.75
C THR A 437 -9.51 -16.48 -19.14
N ARG A 438 -9.38 -16.45 -17.80
CA ARG A 438 -8.51 -15.48 -17.10
C ARG A 438 -7.08 -15.53 -17.61
N ARG A 439 -6.49 -16.73 -17.64
CA ARG A 439 -5.13 -16.95 -18.14
C ARG A 439 -4.93 -16.56 -19.60
N ARG A 440 -5.90 -16.84 -20.47
CA ARG A 440 -5.79 -16.45 -21.87
C ARG A 440 -5.82 -14.93 -22.04
N HIS A 441 -6.68 -14.24 -21.27
CA HIS A 441 -6.70 -12.79 -21.28
C HIS A 441 -5.38 -12.21 -20.76
N GLY A 442 -4.87 -12.72 -19.64
CA GLY A 442 -3.55 -12.38 -19.11
C GLY A 442 -2.47 -12.47 -20.19
N TRP A 443 -2.41 -13.60 -20.88
CA TRP A 443 -1.48 -13.80 -21.99
C TRP A 443 -1.56 -12.72 -23.08
N ILE A 444 -2.78 -12.32 -23.44
CA ILE A 444 -3.01 -11.35 -24.50
C ILE A 444 -2.49 -9.97 -24.09
N ILE A 445 -2.64 -9.57 -22.83
CA ILE A 445 -2.25 -8.23 -22.36
C ILE A 445 -0.79 -8.13 -21.92
N LEU A 446 -0.10 -9.25 -21.69
CA LEU A 446 1.32 -9.26 -21.38
C LEU A 446 2.14 -8.53 -22.46
N THR A 447 3.22 -7.87 -22.03
CA THR A 447 4.23 -7.37 -22.95
C THR A 447 4.93 -8.52 -23.66
N VAL A 448 5.66 -8.23 -24.74
CA VAL A 448 6.42 -9.26 -25.49
C VAL A 448 7.37 -9.99 -24.56
N SER A 449 8.19 -9.22 -23.84
CA SER A 449 9.04 -9.70 -22.75
C SER A 449 8.27 -10.54 -21.73
N GLY A 450 7.18 -10.02 -21.15
CA GLY A 450 6.41 -10.76 -20.15
C GLY A 450 5.87 -12.11 -20.64
N ARG A 451 5.52 -12.25 -21.93
CA ARG A 451 5.15 -13.55 -22.49
C ARG A 451 6.32 -14.53 -22.45
N TRP A 452 7.52 -14.09 -22.80
CA TRP A 452 8.72 -14.93 -22.79
C TRP A 452 9.11 -15.35 -21.38
N ASP A 453 9.00 -14.45 -20.41
CA ASP A 453 9.31 -14.74 -19.00
C ASP A 453 8.33 -15.79 -18.47
N LEU A 454 7.05 -15.68 -18.84
CA LEU A 454 5.98 -16.50 -18.28
C LEU A 454 5.56 -17.67 -19.21
N VAL A 455 6.41 -18.05 -20.16
CA VAL A 455 6.14 -19.15 -21.12
C VAL A 455 5.81 -20.48 -20.42
N ASP A 456 6.42 -20.75 -19.27
CA ASP A 456 6.17 -21.96 -18.49
C ASP A 456 4.87 -21.91 -17.69
N MET A 457 4.37 -20.70 -17.42
CA MET A 457 3.17 -20.46 -16.62
C MET A 457 1.91 -20.29 -17.45
N TYR A 458 2.01 -20.04 -18.76
CA TYR A 458 0.87 -19.81 -19.66
C TYR A 458 0.73 -20.87 -20.77
N GLY A 459 -0.24 -20.68 -21.66
CA GLY A 459 -0.47 -21.55 -22.82
C GLY A 459 -0.93 -22.97 -22.48
N CYS A 460 -0.18 -23.97 -22.95
CA CYS A 460 -0.59 -25.39 -22.87
C CYS A 460 -0.26 -26.01 -21.50
N LYS A 461 -1.26 -26.63 -20.86
CA LYS A 461 -1.11 -27.35 -19.58
C LYS A 461 -0.26 -28.63 -19.65
N TYR A 462 -0.18 -29.25 -20.82
CA TYR A 462 0.58 -30.48 -21.00
C TYR A 462 2.08 -30.19 -20.89
N THR A 463 2.74 -30.78 -19.89
CA THR A 463 4.16 -30.51 -19.61
C THR A 463 5.10 -31.00 -20.73
N GLY A 464 4.68 -32.00 -21.50
CA GLY A 464 5.40 -32.50 -22.68
C GLY A 464 5.02 -31.82 -23.99
N CYS A 465 4.41 -30.62 -23.95
CA CYS A 465 4.00 -29.89 -25.16
C CYS A 465 5.22 -29.61 -26.07
N PRO A 466 5.27 -30.15 -27.32
CA PRO A 466 6.40 -29.93 -28.22
C PRO A 466 6.59 -28.46 -28.56
N GLU A 467 5.48 -27.76 -28.82
CA GLU A 467 5.48 -26.33 -29.14
C GLU A 467 6.09 -25.49 -28.01
N ARG A 468 5.72 -25.78 -26.75
CA ARG A 468 6.33 -25.10 -25.59
C ARG A 468 7.82 -25.38 -25.50
N SER A 469 8.24 -26.62 -25.74
CA SER A 469 9.66 -26.99 -25.74
C SER A 469 10.45 -26.23 -26.81
N ASP A 470 9.87 -26.04 -28.00
CA ASP A 470 10.51 -25.27 -29.07
C ASP A 470 10.55 -23.78 -28.76
N LEU A 471 9.49 -23.21 -28.18
CA LEU A 471 9.48 -21.83 -27.70
C LEU A 471 10.52 -21.59 -26.61
N LEU A 472 10.73 -22.53 -25.68
CA LEU A 472 11.78 -22.44 -24.68
C LEU A 472 13.19 -22.45 -25.28
N LYS A 473 13.42 -23.24 -26.34
CA LYS A 473 14.69 -23.20 -27.08
C LYS A 473 14.88 -21.84 -27.76
N LEU A 474 13.81 -21.29 -28.35
CA LEU A 474 13.85 -19.96 -28.94
C LEU A 474 14.11 -18.88 -27.88
N LYS A 475 13.51 -18.96 -26.68
CA LYS A 475 13.79 -18.08 -25.54
C LYS A 475 15.29 -18.03 -25.24
N ALA A 476 15.94 -19.19 -25.18
CA ALA A 476 17.38 -19.30 -24.91
C ALA A 476 18.29 -18.73 -26.02
N LEU A 477 17.75 -18.53 -27.22
CA LEU A 477 18.47 -17.96 -28.38
C LEU A 477 18.13 -16.49 -28.63
N ARG A 478 17.24 -15.88 -27.83
CA ARG A 478 16.84 -14.48 -28.03
C ARG A 478 18.03 -13.55 -27.80
N ILE A 479 18.13 -12.55 -28.65
CA ILE A 479 19.12 -11.47 -28.56
C ILE A 479 18.35 -10.16 -28.48
N ARG A 480 18.65 -9.33 -27.47
CA ARG A 480 18.06 -8.00 -27.31
C ARG A 480 18.30 -7.14 -28.55
N GLY A 481 17.28 -6.41 -28.99
CA GLY A 481 17.24 -5.62 -30.21
C GLY A 481 16.98 -6.43 -31.49
N HIS A 482 16.92 -7.75 -31.42
CA HIS A 482 16.64 -8.61 -32.58
C HIS A 482 15.31 -9.35 -32.41
N ARG A 483 14.28 -8.89 -33.11
CA ARG A 483 12.93 -9.46 -33.06
C ARG A 483 12.59 -10.16 -34.37
N ASP A 484 12.15 -11.41 -34.26
CA ASP A 484 11.54 -12.15 -35.36
C ASP A 484 10.01 -12.06 -35.25
N PRO A 485 9.34 -11.27 -36.10
CA PRO A 485 7.89 -11.07 -36.02
C PRO A 485 7.10 -12.36 -36.28
N VAL A 486 7.66 -13.33 -37.02
CA VAL A 486 7.00 -14.62 -37.29
C VAL A 486 7.01 -15.48 -36.04
N VAL A 487 8.15 -15.52 -35.34
CA VAL A 487 8.25 -16.23 -34.05
C VAL A 487 7.34 -15.59 -33.01
N GLU A 488 7.29 -14.26 -32.95
CA GLU A 488 6.45 -13.56 -31.98
C GLU A 488 4.95 -13.72 -32.24
N ASP A 489 4.50 -13.68 -33.50
CA ASP A 489 3.11 -14.00 -33.81
C ASP A 489 2.78 -15.45 -33.46
N ARG A 490 3.63 -16.41 -33.85
CA ARG A 490 3.49 -17.82 -33.46
C ARG A 490 3.37 -17.96 -31.94
N PHE A 491 4.20 -17.25 -31.19
CA PHE A 491 4.21 -17.29 -29.74
C PHE A 491 2.97 -16.67 -29.12
N PHE A 492 2.54 -15.52 -29.64
CA PHE A 492 1.30 -14.88 -29.25
C PHE A 492 0.10 -15.82 -29.48
N GLN A 493 0.00 -16.43 -30.66
CA GLN A 493 -1.05 -17.39 -31.01
C GLN A 493 -1.01 -18.65 -30.13
N TRP A 494 0.17 -19.16 -29.77
CA TRP A 494 0.28 -20.36 -28.94
C TRP A 494 -0.47 -20.23 -27.61
N GLY A 495 -0.32 -19.09 -26.91
CA GLY A 495 -1.07 -18.82 -25.68
C GLY A 495 -2.48 -18.29 -25.94
N GLY A 496 -2.64 -17.34 -26.87
CA GLY A 496 -3.90 -16.64 -27.14
C GLY A 496 -4.96 -17.50 -27.84
N ALA A 497 -4.55 -18.44 -28.68
CA ALA A 497 -5.44 -19.36 -29.40
C ALA A 497 -5.54 -20.75 -28.73
N SER A 498 -4.92 -20.93 -27.56
CA SER A 498 -5.05 -22.17 -26.79
C SER A 498 -6.52 -22.46 -26.45
N LYS A 499 -6.96 -23.71 -26.57
CA LYS A 499 -8.34 -24.12 -26.36
C LYS A 499 -8.54 -24.61 -24.94
N ALA A 500 -9.51 -24.03 -24.24
CA ALA A 500 -9.89 -24.47 -22.90
C ALA A 500 -10.47 -25.90 -22.96
N CYS A 501 -10.26 -26.68 -21.91
CA CYS A 501 -10.96 -27.95 -21.73
C CYS A 501 -12.47 -27.70 -21.72
N THR A 502 -13.21 -28.34 -22.63
CA THR A 502 -14.66 -28.10 -22.78
C THR A 502 -15.48 -28.49 -21.56
N ARG A 503 -14.98 -29.44 -20.75
CA ARG A 503 -15.66 -29.94 -19.54
C ARG A 503 -15.44 -29.01 -18.34
N CYS A 504 -14.19 -28.82 -17.91
CA CYS A 504 -13.91 -28.05 -16.70
C CYS A 504 -13.58 -26.58 -16.94
N LYS A 505 -13.19 -26.21 -18.16
CA LYS A 505 -12.72 -24.86 -18.53
C LYS A 505 -11.60 -24.29 -17.62
N SER A 506 -10.93 -25.11 -16.82
CA SER A 506 -9.88 -24.67 -15.89
C SER A 506 -8.50 -24.63 -16.53
N VAL A 507 -8.25 -25.46 -17.55
CA VAL A 507 -6.95 -25.54 -18.24
C VAL A 507 -7.10 -25.33 -19.74
N SER A 508 -6.01 -24.96 -20.41
CA SER A 508 -5.93 -24.80 -21.87
C SER A 508 -4.89 -25.71 -22.49
N TYR A 509 -5.13 -26.10 -23.75
CA TYR A 509 -4.21 -26.88 -24.57
C TYR A 509 -4.01 -26.21 -25.92
N CYS A 510 -2.79 -26.25 -26.47
CA CYS A 510 -2.56 -25.75 -27.83
C CYS A 510 -3.24 -26.61 -28.90
N GLY A 511 -3.64 -27.84 -28.57
CA GLY A 511 -4.39 -28.72 -29.48
C GLY A 511 -4.87 -30.02 -28.83
N VAL A 512 -5.67 -30.77 -29.59
CA VAL A 512 -6.30 -32.04 -29.16
C VAL A 512 -5.25 -33.10 -28.81
N ALA A 513 -4.11 -33.11 -29.51
CA ALA A 513 -3.02 -34.05 -29.24
C ALA A 513 -2.47 -33.88 -27.80
N CYS A 514 -2.18 -32.62 -27.40
CA CYS A 514 -1.71 -32.32 -26.05
C CYS A 514 -2.78 -32.63 -24.99
N GLN A 515 -4.06 -32.33 -25.28
CA GLN A 515 -5.15 -32.68 -24.37
C GLN A 515 -5.26 -34.19 -24.15
N LYS A 516 -5.19 -35.00 -25.22
CA LYS A 516 -5.23 -36.47 -25.14
C LYS A 516 -4.02 -37.02 -24.38
N ALA A 517 -2.84 -36.47 -24.62
CA ALA A 517 -1.61 -36.87 -23.92
C ALA A 517 -1.68 -36.57 -22.42
N ASP A 518 -2.28 -35.44 -22.03
CA ASP A 518 -2.41 -35.05 -20.62
C ASP A 518 -3.61 -35.70 -19.91
N TRP A 519 -4.55 -36.28 -20.65
CA TRP A 519 -5.85 -36.71 -20.12
C TRP A 519 -5.75 -37.65 -18.91
N LYS A 520 -4.80 -38.58 -18.92
CA LYS A 520 -4.59 -39.52 -17.79
C LYS A 520 -4.31 -38.79 -16.48
N ARG A 521 -3.55 -37.69 -16.52
CA ARG A 521 -3.26 -36.83 -15.36
C ARG A 521 -4.40 -35.88 -15.06
N HIS A 522 -4.99 -35.28 -16.10
CA HIS A 522 -6.00 -34.23 -15.96
C HIS A 522 -7.38 -34.75 -15.54
N LYS A 523 -7.75 -36.00 -15.80
CA LYS A 523 -9.13 -36.51 -15.62
C LYS A 523 -9.71 -36.25 -14.22
N SER A 524 -8.95 -36.55 -13.16
CA SER A 524 -9.40 -36.37 -11.77
C SER A 524 -9.57 -34.89 -11.40
N GLU A 525 -8.61 -34.05 -11.80
CA GLU A 525 -8.70 -32.60 -11.66
C GLU A 525 -9.89 -32.04 -12.46
N CYS A 526 -10.10 -32.51 -13.68
CA CYS A 526 -11.19 -32.09 -14.54
C CYS A 526 -12.57 -32.34 -13.92
N GLU A 527 -12.75 -33.47 -13.23
CA GLU A 527 -14.01 -33.82 -12.56
C GLU A 527 -14.30 -32.87 -11.40
N ARG A 528 -13.28 -32.60 -10.56
CA ARG A 528 -13.37 -31.66 -9.44
C ARG A 528 -13.67 -30.24 -9.93
N GLU A 529 -12.91 -29.76 -10.92
CA GLU A 529 -13.07 -28.39 -11.43
C GLU A 529 -14.40 -28.21 -12.19
N ALA A 530 -14.90 -29.23 -12.90
CA ALA A 530 -16.19 -29.17 -13.57
C ALA A 530 -17.35 -29.06 -12.56
N ALA A 531 -17.23 -29.67 -11.37
CA ALA A 531 -18.23 -29.56 -10.31
C ALA A 531 -18.37 -28.12 -9.76
N ALA A 532 -17.33 -27.29 -9.88
CA ALA A 532 -17.39 -25.87 -9.51
C ALA A 532 -18.24 -25.01 -10.48
N ASN A 533 -18.67 -25.56 -11.62
CA ASN A 533 -19.59 -24.95 -12.59
C ASN A 533 -19.19 -23.51 -13.05
N LYS A 534 -17.89 -23.25 -13.19
CA LYS A 534 -17.37 -21.98 -13.72
C LYS A 534 -17.60 -21.91 -15.23
N ASN A 535 -18.67 -21.23 -15.65
CA ASN A 535 -19.12 -21.19 -17.04
C ASN A 535 -19.32 -19.78 -17.60
N GLU A 536 -18.97 -18.72 -16.88
CA GLU A 536 -19.17 -17.34 -17.33
C GLU A 536 -18.18 -17.00 -18.45
N GLU A 537 -18.72 -16.74 -19.64
CA GLU A 537 -17.94 -16.25 -20.79
C GLU A 537 -17.77 -14.72 -20.70
N ILE A 538 -16.87 -14.12 -21.49
CA ILE A 538 -16.64 -12.66 -21.47
C ILE A 538 -16.97 -12.06 -22.84
#